data_AF-A0A7X8FYJ8-F1
#
_entry.id   AF-A0A7X8FYJ8-F1
#
_cell.length_a   1.000
_cell.length_b   1.000
_cell.length_c   1.000
_cell.angle_alpha   90.00
_cell.angle_beta   90.00
_cell.angle_gamma   90.00
#
_symmetry.space_group_name_H-M   'P 1'
#
loop_
_entity.id
_entity.type
_entity.pdbx_description
1 polymer ?
#
loop_
_entity_poly.entity_id
_entity_poly.type
_entity_poly.pdbx_seq_one_letter_code
_entity_poly.pdbx_strand_id
1 'polypeptide(L)'
;MKISGFSMIKNSSKLYYPIQESIRSILPIVDEFVVAVGDCDKDDNTRELIEGINSDKIKIIDTVWDLEKYPYGMENAHQTDIAKAACTGDWLFYLQADEVVHEKYLEKIVESCKKYLNDKEVEGFLFKYIHFWGDYNRYHKSHSWYPKEIRIIRNDKEIHSWESAQSFRRIPNFNGINYR
;
A
#
# COMPACT_ATOMS: atom_id res chain seq x y z
N MET A 1 7.83 -18.52 4.37
CA MET A 1 6.91 -17.37 4.44
C MET A 1 7.58 -16.21 3.75
N LYS A 2 6.91 -15.59 2.78
CA LYS A 2 7.35 -14.40 2.09
C LYS A 2 6.35 -13.26 2.31
N ILE A 3 6.83 -12.04 2.54
CA ILE A 3 6.01 -10.83 2.63
C ILE A 3 6.40 -9.89 1.49
N SER A 4 5.44 -9.50 0.66
CA SER A 4 5.65 -8.46 -0.36
C SER A 4 5.08 -7.14 0.15
N GLY A 5 5.89 -6.09 0.20
CA GLY A 5 5.40 -4.72 0.32
C GLY A 5 4.86 -4.24 -1.03
N PHE A 6 3.86 -3.37 -1.02
CA PHE A 6 3.44 -2.73 -2.25
C PHE A 6 2.79 -1.38 -2.03
N SER A 7 2.84 -0.54 -3.07
CA SER A 7 2.24 0.79 -3.08
C SER A 7 1.91 1.22 -4.51
N MET A 8 1.20 2.32 -4.62
CA MET A 8 1.01 3.06 -5.86
C MET A 8 1.38 4.51 -5.61
N ILE A 9 1.79 5.24 -6.65
CA ILE A 9 2.07 6.67 -6.54
C ILE A 9 2.04 7.36 -7.90
N LYS A 10 1.65 8.63 -7.91
CA LYS A 10 1.83 9.56 -9.02
C LYS A 10 2.20 10.91 -8.44
N ASN A 11 3.22 11.58 -8.98
CA ASN A 11 3.63 12.92 -8.59
C ASN A 11 3.98 13.09 -7.09
N SER A 12 4.65 12.12 -6.48
CA SER A 12 5.05 12.13 -5.06
C SER A 12 5.81 13.39 -4.67
N SER A 13 6.76 13.82 -5.51
CA SER A 13 7.62 14.95 -5.18
C SER A 13 6.88 16.27 -5.22
N LYS A 14 5.97 16.44 -6.19
CA LYS A 14 5.12 17.63 -6.33
C LYS A 14 4.05 17.70 -5.25
N LEU A 15 3.53 16.54 -4.85
CA LEU A 15 2.50 16.42 -3.81
C LEU A 15 3.08 16.32 -2.40
N TYR A 16 4.41 16.35 -2.26
CA TYR A 16 5.13 16.26 -1.00
C TYR A 16 4.79 15.00 -0.19
N TYR A 17 4.50 13.89 -0.89
CA TYR A 17 4.28 12.61 -0.23
C TYR A 17 5.63 11.99 0.19
N PRO A 18 5.75 11.53 1.46
CA PRO A 18 6.97 10.94 2.01
C PRO A 18 7.17 9.48 1.55
N ILE A 19 7.23 9.25 0.24
CA ILE A 19 7.29 7.90 -0.34
C ILE A 19 8.55 7.13 0.09
N GLN A 20 9.67 7.82 0.27
CA GLN A 20 10.91 7.17 0.71
C GLN A 20 10.77 6.63 2.13
N GLU A 21 10.24 7.44 3.04
CA GLU A 21 9.98 7.06 4.42
C GLU A 21 8.95 5.95 4.51
N SER A 22 7.86 6.04 3.72
CA SER A 22 6.83 5.00 3.62
C SER A 22 7.43 3.64 3.27
N ILE A 23 8.18 3.56 2.16
CA ILE A 23 8.83 2.32 1.71
C ILE A 23 9.85 1.84 2.75
N ARG A 24 10.73 2.72 3.23
CA ARG A 24 11.78 2.38 4.20
C ARG A 24 11.22 1.85 5.51
N SER A 25 10.02 2.29 5.92
CA SER A 25 9.41 1.90 7.19
C SER A 25 9.14 0.38 7.30
N ILE A 26 8.85 -0.29 6.18
CA ILE A 26 8.60 -1.75 6.15
C ILE A 26 9.64 -2.55 5.36
N LEU A 27 10.58 -1.89 4.67
CA LEU A 27 11.66 -2.54 3.94
C LEU A 27 12.45 -3.62 4.73
N PRO A 28 12.65 -3.47 6.06
CA PRO A 28 13.32 -4.50 6.88
C PRO A 28 12.57 -5.83 6.96
N ILE A 29 11.25 -5.86 6.77
CA ILE A 29 10.40 -7.04 6.99
C ILE A 29 9.78 -7.63 5.73
N VAL A 30 9.96 -6.97 4.57
CA VAL A 30 9.51 -7.48 3.28
C VAL A 30 10.65 -8.10 2.50
N ASP A 31 10.32 -9.07 1.65
CA ASP A 31 11.25 -9.75 0.74
C ASP A 31 11.32 -9.06 -0.63
N GLU A 32 10.28 -8.31 -0.99
CA GLU A 32 10.23 -7.42 -2.16
C GLU A 32 9.29 -6.25 -1.87
N PHE A 33 9.42 -5.16 -2.60
CA PHE A 33 8.52 -4.02 -2.54
C PHE A 33 8.14 -3.59 -3.97
N VAL A 34 6.87 -3.71 -4.34
CA VAL A 34 6.39 -3.34 -5.68
C VAL A 34 5.72 -1.98 -5.66
N VAL A 35 6.13 -1.07 -6.55
CA VAL A 35 5.52 0.27 -6.68
C VAL A 35 4.96 0.44 -8.08
N ALA A 36 3.64 0.62 -8.20
CA ALA A 36 3.03 1.11 -9.44
C ALA A 36 3.20 2.63 -9.51
N VAL A 37 4.04 3.09 -10.44
CA VAL A 37 4.32 4.52 -10.65
C VAL A 37 3.52 4.99 -11.86
N GLY A 38 2.63 5.95 -11.65
CA GLY A 38 1.84 6.58 -12.71
C GLY A 38 2.68 7.42 -13.67
N ASP A 39 2.04 7.87 -14.74
CA ASP A 39 2.56 8.81 -15.72
C ASP A 39 2.76 10.19 -15.07
N CYS A 40 3.91 10.36 -14.40
CA CYS A 40 4.23 11.57 -13.64
C CYS A 40 4.50 12.77 -14.55
N ASP A 41 4.32 13.96 -14.00
CA ASP A 41 4.58 15.22 -14.69
C ASP A 41 6.08 15.37 -15.00
N LYS A 42 6.41 16.13 -16.04
CA LYS A 42 7.80 16.32 -16.50
C LYS A 42 8.75 16.91 -15.42
N ASP A 43 8.20 17.67 -14.50
CA ASP A 43 8.92 18.35 -13.40
C ASP A 43 8.81 17.59 -12.06
N ASP A 44 8.32 16.36 -12.06
CA ASP A 44 8.30 15.46 -10.90
C ASP A 44 9.51 14.50 -10.91
N ASN A 45 10.05 14.18 -9.73
CA ASN A 45 11.18 13.25 -9.57
C ASN A 45 10.85 12.01 -8.70
N THR A 46 9.60 11.55 -8.72
CA THR A 46 9.14 10.40 -7.91
C THR A 46 9.96 9.14 -8.16
N ARG A 47 10.29 8.87 -9.42
CA ARG A 47 11.07 7.69 -9.81
C ARG A 47 12.46 7.73 -9.18
N GLU A 48 13.15 8.87 -9.31
CA GLU A 48 14.48 9.08 -8.75
C GLU A 48 14.47 8.99 -7.22
N LEU A 49 13.42 9.46 -6.56
CA LEU A 49 13.24 9.29 -5.11
C LEU A 49 13.16 7.82 -4.72
N ILE A 50 12.36 7.01 -5.43
CA ILE A 50 12.21 5.57 -5.15
C ILE A 50 13.52 4.83 -5.44
N GLU A 51 14.15 5.06 -6.60
CA GLU A 51 15.41 4.45 -6.98
C GLU A 51 16.54 4.83 -6.02
N GLY A 52 16.55 6.08 -5.54
CA GLY A 52 17.46 6.58 -4.52
C GLY A 52 17.37 5.88 -3.16
N ILE A 53 16.36 5.04 -2.93
CA ILE A 53 16.34 4.16 -1.75
C ILE A 53 17.48 3.14 -1.78
N ASN A 54 17.94 2.77 -2.99
CA ASN A 54 19.06 1.87 -3.26
C ASN A 54 18.88 0.48 -2.62
N SER A 55 17.72 -0.15 -2.85
CA SER A 55 17.44 -1.52 -2.43
C SER A 55 17.05 -2.40 -3.61
N ASP A 56 17.68 -3.57 -3.70
CA ASP A 56 17.40 -4.64 -4.66
C ASP A 56 16.02 -5.28 -4.50
N LYS A 57 15.36 -5.05 -3.35
CA LYS A 57 13.99 -5.50 -3.09
C LYS A 57 12.94 -4.71 -3.87
N ILE A 58 13.26 -3.48 -4.27
CA ILE A 58 12.28 -2.56 -4.87
C ILE A 58 12.12 -2.87 -6.35
N LYS A 59 10.87 -2.96 -6.79
CA LYS A 59 10.47 -3.17 -8.18
C LYS A 59 9.49 -2.08 -8.57
N ILE A 60 9.77 -1.38 -9.66
CA ILE A 60 8.90 -0.33 -10.17
C ILE A 60 8.15 -0.87 -11.40
N ILE A 61 6.86 -0.59 -11.46
CA ILE A 61 6.00 -0.84 -12.61
C ILE A 61 5.49 0.50 -13.12
N ASP A 62 5.80 0.83 -14.38
CA ASP A 62 5.27 2.02 -15.03
C ASP A 62 3.81 1.80 -15.45
N THR A 63 2.97 2.77 -15.14
CA THR A 63 1.52 2.75 -15.39
C THR A 63 1.05 4.09 -15.94
N VAL A 64 -0.11 4.09 -16.60
CA VAL A 64 -0.77 5.32 -17.06
C VAL A 64 -2.13 5.39 -16.38
N TRP A 65 -2.46 6.53 -15.78
CA TRP A 65 -3.70 6.69 -15.05
C TRP A 65 -4.88 7.00 -15.99
N ASP A 66 -5.95 6.23 -15.89
CA ASP A 66 -7.18 6.41 -16.69
C ASP A 66 -8.33 6.94 -15.83
N LEU A 67 -8.36 8.26 -15.64
CA LEU A 67 -9.35 8.94 -14.81
C LEU A 67 -10.76 8.96 -15.41
N GLU A 68 -10.90 8.75 -16.72
CA GLU A 68 -12.21 8.66 -17.39
C GLU A 68 -12.85 7.29 -17.12
N LYS A 69 -12.06 6.22 -17.22
CA LYS A 69 -12.51 4.86 -16.92
C LYS A 69 -12.68 4.61 -15.42
N TYR A 70 -11.83 5.21 -14.59
CA TYR A 70 -11.81 5.01 -13.14
C TYR A 70 -11.99 6.33 -12.36
N PRO A 71 -13.16 6.99 -12.46
CA PRO A 71 -13.42 8.25 -11.79
C PRO A 71 -13.55 8.12 -10.26
N TYR A 72 -13.67 9.26 -9.58
CA TYR A 72 -13.96 9.36 -8.14
C TYR A 72 -12.94 8.66 -7.21
N GLY A 73 -11.69 8.56 -7.67
CA GLY A 73 -10.61 7.93 -6.93
C GLY A 73 -10.54 6.41 -7.10
N MET A 74 -11.40 5.79 -7.92
CA MET A 74 -11.26 4.36 -8.27
C MET A 74 -9.91 4.07 -8.91
N GLU A 75 -9.31 5.05 -9.59
CA GLU A 75 -7.98 4.88 -10.15
C GLU A 75 -6.92 4.57 -9.08
N ASN A 76 -7.10 5.09 -7.86
CA ASN A 76 -6.19 4.76 -6.78
C ASN A 76 -6.24 3.27 -6.42
N ALA A 77 -7.46 2.72 -6.36
CA ALA A 77 -7.69 1.33 -6.05
C ALA A 77 -7.23 0.42 -7.20
N HIS A 78 -7.47 0.83 -8.44
CA HIS A 78 -6.99 0.15 -9.64
C HIS A 78 -5.46 0.05 -9.66
N GLN A 79 -4.75 1.15 -9.44
CA GLN A 79 -3.28 1.16 -9.40
C GLN A 79 -2.71 0.35 -8.24
N THR A 80 -3.41 0.34 -7.11
CA THR A 80 -3.09 -0.53 -5.97
C THR A 80 -3.21 -2.00 -6.34
N ASP A 81 -4.26 -2.37 -7.08
CA ASP A 81 -4.46 -3.73 -7.57
C ASP A 81 -3.44 -4.15 -8.64
N ILE A 82 -2.99 -3.23 -9.49
CA ILE A 82 -1.88 -3.47 -10.44
C ILE A 82 -0.60 -3.84 -9.69
N ALA A 83 -0.20 -3.04 -8.68
CA ALA A 83 0.97 -3.32 -7.87
C ALA A 83 0.83 -4.64 -7.08
N LYS A 84 -0.36 -4.87 -6.50
CA LYS A 84 -0.71 -6.12 -5.81
C LYS A 84 -0.53 -7.34 -6.71
N ALA A 85 -1.01 -7.29 -7.95
CA ALA A 85 -0.97 -8.42 -8.88
C ALA A 85 0.46 -8.86 -9.26
N ALA A 86 1.43 -7.97 -9.13
CA ALA A 86 2.84 -8.28 -9.39
C ALA A 86 3.61 -8.79 -8.16
N CYS A 87 2.97 -8.83 -6.98
CA CYS A 87 3.56 -9.38 -5.77
C CYS A 87 3.54 -10.92 -5.75
N THR A 88 4.54 -11.51 -5.12
CA THR A 88 4.77 -12.95 -5.07
C THR A 88 4.78 -13.55 -3.65
N GLY A 89 4.61 -12.70 -2.63
CA GLY A 89 4.59 -13.11 -1.23
C GLY A 89 3.35 -13.91 -0.83
N ASP A 90 3.41 -14.58 0.32
CA ASP A 90 2.24 -15.22 0.95
C ASP A 90 1.29 -14.16 1.54
N TRP A 91 1.90 -13.10 2.08
CA TRP A 91 1.26 -11.92 2.63
C TRP A 91 1.67 -10.68 1.83
N LEU A 92 0.72 -9.79 1.59
CA LEU A 92 0.92 -8.54 0.87
C LEU A 92 0.68 -7.39 1.85
N PHE A 93 1.69 -6.56 2.07
CA PHE A 93 1.65 -5.40 2.96
C PHE A 93 1.55 -4.12 2.12
N TYR A 94 0.35 -3.56 2.07
CA TYR A 94 0.07 -2.28 1.44
C TYR A 94 0.46 -1.12 2.34
N LEU A 95 1.11 -0.09 1.79
CA LEU A 95 1.21 1.24 2.40
C LEU A 95 0.90 2.30 1.35
N GLN A 96 0.15 3.33 1.76
CA GLN A 96 0.04 4.55 0.98
C GLN A 96 1.30 5.40 1.13
N ALA A 97 1.56 6.30 0.17
CA ALA A 97 2.79 7.09 0.14
C ALA A 97 2.93 8.08 1.32
N ASP A 98 1.83 8.38 2.01
CA ASP A 98 1.73 9.21 3.21
C ASP A 98 1.61 8.40 4.52
N GLU A 99 1.77 7.08 4.45
CA GLU A 99 1.73 6.19 5.61
C GLU A 99 3.12 5.70 5.99
N VAL A 100 3.37 5.56 7.28
CA VAL A 100 4.61 4.97 7.82
C VAL A 100 4.29 4.01 8.97
N VAL A 101 5.07 2.92 9.06
CA VAL A 101 4.97 1.96 10.17
C VAL A 101 6.07 2.23 11.18
N HIS A 102 5.69 2.43 12.44
CA HIS A 102 6.67 2.58 13.51
C HIS A 102 7.44 1.25 13.72
N GLU A 103 8.77 1.33 13.69
CA GLU A 103 9.73 0.23 13.71
C GLU A 103 9.52 -0.76 14.88
N LYS A 104 9.01 -0.27 16.03
CA LYS A 104 8.73 -1.11 17.20
C LYS A 104 7.68 -2.20 16.95
N TYR A 105 6.86 -2.07 15.90
CA TYR A 105 5.82 -3.04 15.57
C TYR A 105 6.25 -4.05 14.51
N LEU A 106 7.41 -3.88 13.88
CA LEU A 106 7.87 -4.73 12.77
C LEU A 106 7.99 -6.20 13.18
N GLU A 107 8.60 -6.47 14.34
CA GLU A 107 8.70 -7.83 14.87
C GLU A 107 7.31 -8.45 15.07
N LYS A 108 6.39 -7.70 15.68
CA LYS A 108 5.03 -8.17 15.95
C LYS A 108 4.24 -8.49 14.68
N ILE A 109 4.44 -7.70 13.63
CA ILE A 109 3.85 -7.92 12.32
C ILE A 109 4.35 -9.23 11.74
N VAL A 110 5.67 -9.44 11.70
CA VAL A 110 6.30 -10.66 11.19
C VAL A 110 5.85 -11.90 11.97
N GLU A 111 5.79 -11.83 13.29
CA GLU A 111 5.25 -12.91 14.14
C GLU A 111 3.81 -13.26 13.79
N SER A 112 2.97 -12.25 13.56
CA SER A 112 1.55 -12.44 13.23
C SER A 112 1.40 -13.10 11.85
N CYS A 113 2.16 -12.65 10.86
CA CYS A 113 2.24 -13.29 9.54
C CYS A 113 2.64 -14.76 9.65
N LYS A 114 3.64 -15.08 10.48
CA LYS A 114 4.10 -16.48 10.70
C LYS A 114 3.03 -17.32 11.37
N LYS A 115 2.41 -16.78 12.42
CA LYS A 115 1.39 -17.48 13.21
C LYS A 115 0.20 -17.92 12.35
N TYR A 116 -0.31 -17.03 11.49
CA TYR A 116 -1.52 -17.27 10.70
C TYR A 116 -1.24 -17.71 9.25
N LEU A 117 0.01 -18.05 8.92
CA LEU A 117 0.40 -18.40 7.55
C LEU A 117 -0.47 -19.51 6.95
N ASN A 118 -0.68 -20.57 7.73
CA ASN A 118 -1.42 -21.77 7.33
C ASN A 118 -2.91 -21.73 7.69
N ASP A 119 -3.33 -20.74 8.48
CA ASP A 119 -4.72 -20.56 8.87
C ASP A 119 -5.46 -19.75 7.79
N LYS A 120 -6.18 -20.45 6.91
CA LYS A 120 -6.86 -19.83 5.76
C LYS A 120 -8.10 -19.04 6.14
N GLU A 121 -8.62 -19.17 7.36
CA GLU A 121 -9.72 -18.33 7.86
C GLU A 121 -9.26 -16.89 8.11
N VAL A 122 -7.95 -16.67 8.26
CA VAL A 122 -7.36 -15.34 8.40
C VAL A 122 -6.96 -14.79 7.04
N GLU A 123 -7.70 -13.79 6.58
CA GLU A 123 -7.52 -13.18 5.24
C GLU A 123 -6.64 -11.92 5.25
N GLY A 124 -6.42 -11.32 6.42
CA GLY A 124 -5.63 -10.11 6.55
C GLY A 124 -5.51 -9.61 7.99
N PHE A 125 -4.76 -8.53 8.17
CA PHE A 125 -4.54 -7.89 9.46
C PHE A 125 -5.01 -6.44 9.46
N LEU A 126 -5.75 -6.12 10.52
CA LEU A 126 -6.27 -4.79 10.80
C LEU A 126 -5.27 -4.01 11.65
N PHE A 127 -4.84 -2.86 11.17
CA PHE A 127 -3.89 -1.97 11.84
C PHE A 127 -4.61 -0.85 12.57
N LYS A 128 -4.01 -0.31 13.62
CA LYS A 128 -4.49 0.91 14.30
C LYS A 128 -3.74 2.11 13.73
N TYR A 129 -4.47 3.17 13.42
CA TYR A 129 -3.93 4.39 12.84
C TYR A 129 -3.69 5.47 13.90
N ILE A 130 -2.65 6.26 13.67
CA ILE A 130 -2.42 7.54 14.33
C ILE A 130 -2.35 8.57 13.21
N HIS A 131 -3.39 9.40 13.10
CA HIS A 131 -3.51 10.41 12.06
C HIS A 131 -2.91 11.73 12.54
N PHE A 132 -1.68 12.05 12.15
CA PHE A 132 -1.03 13.32 12.51
C PHE A 132 -1.77 14.52 11.92
N TRP A 133 -1.74 15.65 12.63
CA TRP A 133 -2.37 16.89 12.17
C TRP A 133 -1.52 18.11 12.46
N GLY A 134 -0.98 18.72 11.40
CA GLY A 134 -0.15 19.93 11.45
C GLY A 134 1.27 19.70 11.99
N ASP A 135 1.44 18.83 12.98
CA ASP A 135 2.74 18.40 13.51
C ASP A 135 2.69 16.97 14.07
N TYR A 136 3.86 16.44 14.45
CA TYR A 136 4.00 15.07 14.97
C TYR A 136 3.58 14.89 16.44
N ASN A 137 3.26 15.98 17.15
CA ASN A 137 2.80 15.95 18.54
C ASN A 137 1.28 15.98 18.66
N ARG A 138 0.58 16.27 17.55
CA ARG A 138 -0.88 16.33 17.47
C ARG A 138 -1.39 15.28 16.51
N TYR A 139 -2.41 14.55 16.94
CA TYR A 139 -3.07 13.56 16.10
C TYR A 139 -4.58 13.54 16.34
N HIS A 140 -5.34 13.26 15.28
CA HIS A 140 -6.78 13.16 15.34
C HIS A 140 -7.24 11.87 16.01
N LYS A 141 -8.29 12.01 16.83
CA LYS A 141 -9.02 10.89 17.46
C LYS A 141 -10.51 10.90 17.07
N SER A 142 -10.91 11.75 16.13
CA SER A 142 -12.30 11.86 15.69
C SER A 142 -12.70 10.63 14.88
N HIS A 143 -13.99 10.27 14.95
CA HIS A 143 -14.60 9.24 14.10
C HIS A 143 -14.71 9.66 12.63
N SER A 144 -14.42 10.92 12.30
CA SER A 144 -14.34 11.40 10.91
C SER A 144 -13.18 10.77 10.13
N TRP A 145 -12.20 10.17 10.82
CA TRP A 145 -11.08 9.46 10.23
C TRP A 145 -11.13 8.02 10.73
N TYR A 146 -10.88 7.06 9.85
CA TYR A 146 -10.95 5.65 10.23
C TYR A 146 -9.83 5.33 11.25
N PRO A 147 -10.16 4.78 12.44
CA PRO A 147 -9.14 4.51 13.47
C PRO A 147 -8.35 3.23 13.18
N LYS A 148 -8.82 2.42 12.24
CA LYS A 148 -8.25 1.13 11.88
C LYS A 148 -8.48 0.83 10.42
N GLU A 149 -7.53 0.13 9.80
CA GLU A 149 -7.67 -0.29 8.41
C GLU A 149 -6.85 -1.53 8.07
N ILE A 150 -7.30 -2.29 7.07
CA ILE A 150 -6.61 -3.48 6.60
C ILE A 150 -5.40 -3.05 5.77
N ARG A 151 -4.20 -3.44 6.21
CA ARG A 151 -2.95 -3.14 5.50
C ARG A 151 -2.12 -4.35 5.14
N ILE A 152 -2.39 -5.49 5.75
CA ILE A 152 -1.87 -6.77 5.27
C ILE A 152 -3.02 -7.64 4.83
N ILE A 153 -2.90 -8.20 3.64
CA ILE A 153 -3.84 -9.17 3.09
C ILE A 153 -3.11 -10.44 2.68
N ARG A 154 -3.82 -11.55 2.64
CA ARG A 154 -3.35 -12.77 1.99
C ARG A 154 -3.21 -12.50 0.49
N ASN A 155 -2.20 -13.10 -0.13
CA ASN A 155 -2.08 -13.08 -1.58
C ASN A 155 -3.14 -13.98 -2.23
N ASP A 156 -4.35 -13.43 -2.33
CA ASP A 156 -5.51 -14.06 -2.94
C ASP A 156 -6.00 -13.18 -4.09
N LYS A 157 -6.38 -13.80 -5.20
CA LYS A 157 -6.85 -13.11 -6.41
C LYS A 157 -8.24 -12.52 -6.23
N GLU A 158 -9.02 -13.00 -5.28
CA GLU A 158 -10.36 -12.47 -5.00
C GLU A 158 -10.37 -11.31 -4.01
N ILE A 159 -9.21 -10.97 -3.41
CA ILE A 159 -9.09 -9.81 -2.53
C ILE A 159 -8.63 -8.61 -3.37
N HIS A 160 -9.41 -7.53 -3.34
CA HIS A 160 -9.18 -6.34 -4.15
C HIS A 160 -9.13 -5.09 -3.30
N SER A 161 -8.37 -4.09 -3.76
CA SER A 161 -8.41 -2.74 -3.21
C SER A 161 -9.85 -2.20 -3.25
N TRP A 162 -10.21 -1.34 -2.29
CA TRP A 162 -11.57 -0.86 -2.10
C TRP A 162 -11.59 0.61 -1.72
N GLU A 163 -12.55 1.37 -2.26
CA GLU A 163 -12.84 2.78 -1.92
C GLU A 163 -11.60 3.67 -1.96
N SER A 164 -11.16 4.03 -3.17
CA SER A 164 -9.98 4.90 -3.36
C SER A 164 -8.70 4.39 -2.68
N ALA A 165 -8.54 3.07 -2.65
CA ALA A 165 -7.46 2.37 -1.94
C ALA A 165 -7.45 2.56 -0.42
N GLN A 166 -8.59 2.91 0.17
CA GLN A 166 -8.73 2.97 1.62
C GLN A 166 -8.49 1.59 2.25
N SER A 167 -9.09 0.53 1.70
CA SER A 167 -9.10 -0.81 2.30
C SER A 167 -8.99 -1.93 1.26
N PHE A 168 -9.24 -3.16 1.70
CA PHE A 168 -9.37 -4.33 0.85
C PHE A 168 -10.66 -5.09 1.17
N ARG A 169 -11.27 -5.70 0.16
CA ARG A 169 -12.44 -6.58 0.29
C ARG A 169 -12.27 -7.83 -0.55
N ARG A 170 -12.85 -8.94 -0.10
CA ARG A 170 -13.05 -10.12 -0.95
C ARG A 170 -14.23 -9.86 -1.89
N ILE A 171 -13.98 -9.88 -3.19
CA ILE A 171 -14.95 -9.67 -4.25
C ILE A 171 -14.79 -10.79 -5.28
N PRO A 172 -15.45 -11.94 -5.10
CA PRO A 172 -15.40 -13.03 -6.06
C PRO A 172 -15.93 -12.56 -7.42
N ASN A 173 -15.30 -13.01 -8.51
CA ASN A 173 -15.64 -12.61 -9.88
C ASN A 173 -15.57 -11.09 -10.12
N PHE A 174 -14.56 -10.44 -9.56
CA PHE A 174 -14.34 -9.00 -9.74
C PHE A 174 -14.26 -8.62 -11.23
N ASN A 175 -14.99 -7.58 -11.61
CA ASN A 175 -15.13 -7.16 -13.00
C ASN A 175 -13.99 -6.24 -13.49
N GLY A 176 -13.05 -5.87 -12.62
CA GLY A 176 -11.93 -4.98 -12.96
C GLY A 176 -12.30 -3.50 -13.11
N ILE A 177 -13.52 -3.11 -12.70
CA ILE A 177 -14.06 -1.75 -12.90
C ILE A 177 -14.59 -1.17 -11.59
N ASN A 178 -15.44 -1.92 -10.87
CA ASN A 178 -16.16 -1.34 -9.74
C ASN A 178 -15.42 -1.50 -8.41
N TYR A 179 -14.50 -0.58 -8.15
CA TYR A 179 -13.73 -0.48 -6.91
C TYR A 179 -14.51 0.14 -5.73
N ARG A 180 -15.83 0.27 -5.86
CA ARG A 180 -16.75 0.95 -4.93
C ARG A 180 -18.13 0.27 -4.83
#